data_AF-A0A8X6YJQ9-F1
#
_entry.id   AF-A0A8X6YJQ9-F1
#
_cell.length_a   1.000
_cell.length_b   1.000
_cell.length_c   1.000
_cell.angle_alpha   90.00
_cell.angle_beta   90.00
_cell.angle_gamma   90.00
#
_symmetry.space_group_name_H-M   'P 1'
#
loop_
_entity.id
_entity.type
_entity.pdbx_description
1 polymer ?
#
loop_
_entity_poly.entity_id
_entity_poly.type
_entity_poly.pdbx_seq_one_letter_code
_entity_poly.pdbx_strand_id
1 'polypeptide(L)'
;MSVIVNESNVSKQLSEFWGLENLGIEAEVSVCVREREENIDNDIMSEFEAGISYQNKRDLEIFLSKRINTKRYLLQAAGRLFDPVGFIGPYTIRIKCKIQEIWCLGLGWDDKLPKQLEVSWNKWCNEIHYLSEINIPRYYFQNSLPSNATTIQLHCFSDASKKAYGTVAYLCIELNDGNIISSFVASKGRVAPLKTLSIPRLELMRALSSSRLNDKIATALALPVSRFYWTDSSITYYWIKGDFNRHKVFVKNRIKEIQKLSDPKKWHYCKGKDSPADLISRGLPLNDLKNNKTWWHGPKWLTMKQTEYMAIIFRTYN
;
A
#
# COMPACT_ATOMS: atom_id res chain seq x y z
N MET A 1 -4.32 19.76 0.07
CA MET A 1 -3.07 19.87 0.85
C MET A 1 -1.91 19.80 -0.12
N SER A 2 -1.30 20.93 -0.43
CA SER A 2 0.02 20.98 -1.05
C SER A 2 1.03 20.51 -0.01
N VAL A 3 1.70 19.39 -0.28
CA VAL A 3 2.90 19.04 0.47
C VAL A 3 3.98 19.95 -0.07
N ILE A 4 4.25 21.04 0.63
CA ILE A 4 5.39 21.91 0.33
C ILE A 4 6.62 21.14 0.78
N VAL A 5 7.31 20.55 -0.19
CA VAL A 5 8.65 20.00 -0.02
C VAL A 5 9.56 21.20 0.24
N ASN A 6 10.27 21.19 1.36
CA ASN A 6 11.24 22.24 1.64
C ASN A 6 12.51 21.93 0.84
N GLU A 7 12.71 22.69 -0.25
CA GLU A 7 13.80 22.54 -1.22
C GLU A 7 15.20 22.54 -0.55
N SER A 8 15.34 23.10 0.64
CA SER A 8 16.62 23.13 1.36
C SER A 8 17.05 21.82 2.03
N ASN A 9 16.21 20.77 2.07
CA ASN A 9 16.52 19.54 2.83
C ASN A 9 15.91 18.25 2.26
N VAL A 10 15.78 18.17 0.93
CA VAL A 10 15.09 17.08 0.24
C VAL A 10 15.84 15.75 0.35
N SER A 11 17.18 15.74 0.42
CA SER A 11 18.00 14.53 0.64
C SER A 11 17.68 13.84 1.96
N LYS A 12 17.57 14.61 3.04
CA LYS A 12 17.11 14.11 4.34
C LYS A 12 15.66 13.66 4.27
N GLN A 13 14.78 14.43 3.61
CA GLN A 13 13.35 14.08 3.47
C GLN A 13 13.13 12.81 2.65
N LEU A 14 13.97 12.54 1.65
CA LEU A 14 13.92 11.30 0.88
C LEU A 14 14.52 10.14 1.66
N SER A 15 15.64 10.31 2.34
CA SER A 15 16.16 9.29 3.27
C SER A 15 15.13 8.94 4.35
N GLU A 16 14.45 9.95 4.90
CA GLU A 16 13.31 9.78 5.80
C GLU A 16 12.13 9.07 5.12
N PHE A 17 11.78 9.44 3.88
CA PHE A 17 10.72 8.77 3.11
C PHE A 17 11.04 7.30 2.83
N TRP A 18 12.27 7.00 2.39
CA TRP A 18 12.73 5.64 2.13
C TRP A 18 12.78 4.83 3.43
N GLY A 19 13.22 5.42 4.54
CA GLY A 19 13.12 4.83 5.88
C GLY A 19 11.67 4.56 6.30
N LEU A 20 10.74 5.50 6.08
CA LEU A 20 9.31 5.34 6.36
C LEU A 20 8.66 4.22 5.54
N GLU A 21 9.17 3.96 4.33
CA GLU A 21 8.72 2.92 3.42
C GLU A 21 9.48 1.58 3.58
N ASN A 22 10.41 1.48 4.55
CA ASN A 22 11.30 0.35 4.81
C ASN A 22 12.21 -0.04 3.62
N LEU A 23 12.67 0.94 2.86
CA LEU A 23 13.54 0.75 1.71
C LEU A 23 15.00 1.02 2.10
N GLY A 24 15.79 -0.05 2.21
CA GLY A 24 17.26 0.00 2.09
C GLY A 24 18.11 0.50 3.28
N ILE A 25 17.54 1.01 4.38
CA ILE A 25 18.34 1.63 5.46
C ILE A 25 18.24 0.82 6.77
N GLU A 26 18.76 -0.41 6.78
CA GLU A 26 19.26 -1.07 8.01
C GLU A 26 20.41 -2.01 7.61
N ALA A 27 21.49 -1.44 7.10
CA ALA A 27 22.81 -2.06 7.13
C ALA A 27 23.71 -1.11 7.91
N GLU A 28 24.31 -1.59 9.00
CA GLU A 28 25.37 -0.85 9.72
C GLU A 28 26.54 -0.62 8.76
N VAL A 29 26.58 0.54 8.10
CA VAL A 29 27.72 0.94 7.26
C VAL A 29 28.73 1.67 8.14
N SER A 30 29.92 1.07 8.22
CA SER A 30 31.10 1.56 8.91
C SER A 30 31.52 2.95 8.40
N VAL A 31 32.12 3.73 9.30
CA VAL A 31 32.28 5.19 9.24
C VAL A 31 33.22 5.70 8.12
N CYS A 32 33.88 4.85 7.34
CA CYS A 32 34.94 5.28 6.42
C CYS A 32 34.53 5.58 4.95
N VAL A 33 33.27 5.39 4.53
CA VAL A 33 32.86 5.56 3.11
C VAL A 33 32.09 6.88 2.84
N ARG A 34 31.74 7.63 3.89
CA ARG A 34 30.76 8.73 3.83
C ARG A 34 31.11 9.89 2.89
N GLU A 35 32.36 10.31 2.78
CA GLU A 35 32.70 11.56 2.06
C GLU A 35 32.63 11.45 0.53
N ARG A 36 32.69 10.25 -0.05
CA ARG A 36 32.66 10.06 -1.52
C ARG A 36 31.27 9.77 -2.08
N GLU A 37 30.40 9.16 -1.27
CA GLU A 37 29.00 8.91 -1.63
C GLU A 37 28.15 10.19 -1.52
N GLU A 38 28.40 11.04 -0.53
CA GLU A 38 27.65 12.30 -0.32
C GLU A 38 27.69 13.25 -1.52
N ASN A 39 28.82 13.36 -2.23
CA ASN A 39 28.94 14.22 -3.41
C ASN A 39 28.19 13.69 -4.65
N ILE A 40 28.07 12.37 -4.81
CA ILE A 40 27.35 11.75 -5.93
C ILE A 40 25.84 11.76 -5.65
N ASP A 41 25.45 11.56 -4.40
CA ASP A 41 24.05 11.65 -3.98
C ASP A 41 23.53 13.08 -4.19
N ASN A 42 24.31 14.13 -3.89
CA ASN A 42 23.90 15.52 -4.12
C ASN A 42 23.62 15.85 -5.60
N ASP A 43 24.41 15.33 -6.54
CA ASP A 43 24.21 15.55 -7.98
C ASP A 43 22.94 14.85 -8.49
N ILE A 44 22.69 13.60 -8.04
CA ILE A 44 21.48 12.83 -8.35
C ILE A 44 20.24 13.50 -7.76
N MET A 45 20.37 14.06 -6.57
CA MET A 45 19.29 14.76 -5.88
C MET A 45 18.89 16.04 -6.61
N SER A 46 19.86 16.78 -7.16
CA SER A 46 19.57 17.93 -8.04
C SER A 46 18.85 17.53 -9.33
N GLU A 47 19.22 16.41 -9.97
CA GLU A 47 18.54 15.87 -11.17
C GLU A 47 17.15 15.30 -10.85
N PHE A 48 16.98 14.73 -9.65
CA PHE A 48 15.71 14.20 -9.17
C PHE A 48 14.73 15.34 -8.86
N GLU A 49 15.16 16.37 -8.13
CA GLU A 49 14.40 17.58 -7.82
C GLU A 49 14.02 18.38 -9.06
N ALA A 50 14.94 18.52 -10.03
CA ALA A 50 14.62 19.07 -11.35
C ALA A 50 13.58 18.25 -12.13
N GLY A 51 13.42 16.96 -11.77
CA GLY A 51 12.45 16.03 -12.33
C GLY A 51 11.12 15.92 -11.55
N ILE A 52 11.02 16.43 -10.32
CA ILE A 52 9.75 16.59 -9.58
C ILE A 52 9.10 17.91 -10.02
N SER A 53 8.91 18.07 -11.31
CA SER A 53 7.75 18.81 -11.77
C SER A 53 6.57 17.86 -11.55
N TYR A 54 5.42 18.33 -11.06
CA TYR A 54 4.20 17.52 -10.96
C TYR A 54 3.79 17.09 -12.38
N GLN A 55 4.40 16.02 -12.90
CA GLN A 55 4.50 15.80 -14.34
C GLN A 55 3.46 14.84 -14.87
N ASN A 56 3.05 15.21 -16.09
CA ASN A 56 2.04 14.59 -16.90
C ASN A 56 2.40 13.12 -17.14
N LYS A 57 1.41 12.22 -17.25
CA LYS A 57 1.60 10.82 -17.64
C LYS A 57 2.60 10.66 -18.81
N ARG A 58 2.53 11.56 -19.79
CA ARG A 58 3.40 11.58 -20.97
C ARG A 58 4.89 11.66 -20.61
N ASP A 59 5.23 12.40 -19.56
CA ASP A 59 6.61 12.62 -19.15
C ASP A 59 7.21 11.36 -18.51
N LEU A 60 6.41 10.58 -17.78
CA LEU A 60 6.86 9.29 -17.24
C LEU A 60 7.01 8.23 -18.35
N GLU A 61 6.11 8.20 -19.32
CA GLU A 61 6.23 7.31 -20.49
C GLU A 61 7.50 7.63 -21.30
N ILE A 62 7.72 8.92 -21.58
CA ILE A 62 8.93 9.41 -22.26
C ILE A 62 10.17 9.09 -21.44
N PHE A 63 10.14 9.33 -20.13
CA PHE A 63 11.24 8.99 -19.23
C PHE A 63 11.56 7.50 -19.39
N LEU A 64 10.61 6.60 -19.11
CA LEU A 64 10.79 5.14 -19.14
C LEU A 64 11.21 4.60 -20.52
N SER A 65 10.87 5.30 -21.61
CA SER A 65 11.27 4.93 -22.97
C SER A 65 12.79 4.91 -23.19
N LYS A 66 13.58 5.57 -22.34
CA LYS A 66 15.06 5.58 -22.44
C LYS A 66 15.70 4.23 -22.12
N ARG A 67 14.98 3.27 -21.51
CA ARG A 67 15.44 1.89 -21.21
C ARG A 67 16.76 1.79 -20.45
N ILE A 68 17.07 2.77 -19.60
CA ILE A 68 18.26 2.72 -18.76
C ILE A 68 18.03 1.66 -17.66
N ASN A 69 19.04 0.82 -17.45
CA ASN A 69 18.97 -0.33 -16.54
C ASN A 69 20.01 -0.17 -15.43
N THR A 70 19.80 0.85 -14.57
CA THR A 70 20.65 1.16 -13.42
C THR A 70 19.81 1.39 -12.16
N LYS A 71 20.44 1.28 -10.99
CA LYS A 71 19.80 1.57 -9.69
C LYS A 71 19.25 3.00 -9.65
N ARG A 72 20.05 3.98 -10.09
CA ARG A 72 19.68 5.41 -10.14
C ARG A 72 18.41 5.64 -10.93
N TYR A 73 18.36 5.11 -12.15
CA TYR A 73 17.24 5.33 -13.05
C TYR A 73 15.94 4.70 -12.54
N LEU A 74 16.05 3.55 -11.89
CA LEU A 74 14.92 2.84 -11.29
C LEU A 74 14.31 3.62 -10.11
N LEU A 75 15.15 4.25 -9.29
CA LEU A 75 14.72 5.14 -8.21
C LEU A 75 14.09 6.43 -8.74
N GLN A 76 14.70 7.03 -9.77
CA GLN A 76 14.15 8.20 -10.47
C GLN A 76 12.75 7.92 -11.04
N ALA A 77 12.52 6.72 -11.60
CA ALA A 77 11.20 6.30 -12.06
C ALA A 77 10.21 6.11 -10.91
N ALA A 78 10.62 5.43 -9.84
CA ALA A 78 9.75 5.18 -8.70
C ALA A 78 9.33 6.49 -8.00
N GLY A 79 10.23 7.45 -7.88
CA GLY A 79 9.93 8.76 -7.28
C GLY A 79 9.04 9.66 -8.14
N ARG A 80 8.99 9.44 -9.46
CA ARG A 80 8.05 10.13 -10.36
C ARG A 80 6.60 9.63 -10.23
N LEU A 81 6.39 8.47 -9.59
CA LEU A 81 5.06 7.94 -9.32
C LEU A 81 4.50 8.50 -8.00
N PHE A 82 3.66 9.53 -8.12
CA PHE A 82 2.95 10.08 -6.98
C PHE A 82 1.55 9.45 -6.83
N ASP A 83 1.44 8.45 -5.95
CA ASP A 83 0.18 7.77 -5.62
C ASP A 83 -0.13 7.87 -4.11
N PRO A 84 -0.54 9.05 -3.61
CA PRO A 84 -0.75 9.28 -2.18
C PRO A 84 -1.95 8.50 -1.61
N VAL A 85 -2.95 8.20 -2.44
CA VAL A 85 -4.15 7.46 -2.05
C VAL A 85 -3.95 5.95 -2.20
N GLY A 86 -3.01 5.50 -3.05
CA GLY A 86 -2.71 4.10 -3.24
C GLY A 86 -3.56 3.42 -4.33
N PHE A 87 -4.07 4.15 -5.32
CA PHE A 87 -4.89 3.57 -6.39
C PHE A 87 -4.14 2.51 -7.21
N ILE A 88 -2.85 2.73 -7.44
CA ILE A 88 -1.94 1.85 -8.16
C ILE A 88 -0.95 1.15 -7.22
N GLY A 89 -1.31 1.02 -5.94
CA GLY A 89 -0.54 0.33 -4.91
C GLY A 89 0.02 -1.04 -5.34
N PRO A 90 -0.77 -1.93 -5.97
CA PRO A 90 -0.30 -3.22 -6.50
C PRO A 90 0.79 -3.10 -7.56
N TYR A 91 0.78 -2.04 -8.36
CA TYR A 91 1.82 -1.78 -9.36
C TYR A 91 3.07 -1.17 -8.72
N THR A 92 2.90 -0.20 -7.83
CA THR A 92 4.01 0.52 -7.19
C THR A 92 4.77 -0.32 -6.18
N ILE A 93 4.11 -1.26 -5.48
CA ILE A 93 4.81 -2.14 -4.53
C ILE A 93 5.85 -3.02 -5.21
N ARG A 94 5.62 -3.40 -6.49
CA ARG A 94 6.56 -4.22 -7.27
C ARG A 94 7.88 -3.51 -7.50
N ILE A 95 7.83 -2.19 -7.77
CA ILE A 95 9.05 -1.42 -7.96
C ILE A 95 9.77 -1.17 -6.64
N LYS A 96 9.03 -0.92 -5.56
CA LYS A 96 9.58 -0.78 -4.21
C LYS A 96 10.31 -2.04 -3.75
N CYS A 97 9.71 -3.23 -3.92
CA CYS A 97 10.37 -4.49 -3.61
C CYS A 97 11.66 -4.70 -4.42
N LYS A 98 11.66 -4.28 -5.70
CA LYS A 98 12.82 -4.40 -6.58
C LYS A 98 13.95 -3.44 -6.21
N ILE A 99 13.60 -2.22 -5.79
CA ILE A 99 14.56 -1.30 -5.19
C ILE A 99 15.26 -1.98 -4.02
N GLN A 100 14.50 -2.54 -3.08
CA GLN A 100 15.07 -3.26 -1.93
C GLN A 100 15.99 -4.42 -2.36
N GLU A 101 15.59 -5.21 -3.37
CA GLU A 101 16.42 -6.29 -3.93
C GLU A 101 17.74 -5.80 -4.52
N ILE A 102 17.70 -4.70 -5.31
CA ILE A 102 18.89 -4.06 -5.89
C ILE A 102 19.84 -3.54 -4.81
N TRP A 103 19.30 -2.94 -3.74
CA TRP A 103 20.10 -2.50 -2.59
C TRP A 103 20.83 -3.67 -1.91
N CYS A 104 20.16 -4.82 -1.76
CA CYS A 104 20.77 -6.01 -1.16
C CYS A 104 21.92 -6.59 -1.99
N LEU A 105 21.98 -6.28 -3.29
CA LEU A 105 23.07 -6.71 -4.16
C LEU A 105 24.33 -5.83 -4.05
N GLY A 106 24.24 -4.68 -3.35
CA GLY A 106 25.38 -3.77 -3.21
C GLY A 106 25.81 -3.10 -4.51
N LEU A 107 24.92 -3.01 -5.51
CA LEU A 107 25.22 -2.37 -6.79
C LEU A 107 25.45 -0.87 -6.60
N GLY A 108 26.43 -0.32 -7.31
CA GLY A 108 26.62 1.11 -7.49
C GLY A 108 25.43 1.77 -8.20
N TRP A 109 25.39 3.11 -8.19
CA TRP A 109 24.29 3.88 -8.74
C TRP A 109 24.06 3.65 -10.24
N ASP A 110 25.15 3.56 -11.00
CA ASP A 110 25.15 3.43 -12.47
C ASP A 110 25.57 2.05 -12.96
N ASP A 111 25.75 1.11 -12.03
CA ASP A 111 26.05 -0.27 -12.36
C ASP A 111 24.90 -0.89 -13.16
N LYS A 112 25.27 -1.72 -14.14
CA LYS A 112 24.30 -2.47 -14.93
C LYS A 112 23.55 -3.45 -14.03
N LEU A 113 22.23 -3.46 -14.15
CA LEU A 113 21.41 -4.45 -13.47
C LEU A 113 21.74 -5.88 -13.97
N PRO A 114 21.78 -6.88 -13.07
CA PRO A 114 21.81 -8.29 -13.45
C PRO A 114 20.67 -8.64 -14.40
N LYS A 115 20.92 -9.58 -15.33
CA LYS A 115 19.99 -9.84 -16.45
C LYS A 115 18.56 -10.15 -16.00
N GLN A 116 18.40 -10.88 -14.91
CA GLN A 116 17.08 -11.20 -14.35
C GLN A 116 16.33 -9.95 -13.86
N LEU A 117 17.03 -9.03 -13.19
CA LEU A 117 16.46 -7.77 -12.72
C LEU A 117 16.13 -6.85 -13.88
N GLU A 118 17.01 -6.77 -14.88
CA GLU A 118 16.82 -6.02 -16.12
C GLU A 118 15.54 -6.46 -16.86
N VAL A 119 15.33 -7.77 -17.05
CA VAL A 119 14.14 -8.31 -17.71
C VAL A 119 12.86 -7.92 -16.95
N SER A 120 12.86 -8.12 -15.64
CA SER A 120 11.69 -7.82 -14.81
C SER A 120 11.44 -6.31 -14.66
N TRP A 121 12.48 -5.48 -14.72
CA TRP A 121 12.41 -4.02 -14.73
C TRP A 121 11.79 -3.53 -16.03
N ASN A 122 12.31 -3.96 -17.17
CA ASN A 122 11.78 -3.58 -18.48
C ASN A 122 10.33 -4.03 -18.67
N LYS A 123 9.95 -5.20 -18.13
CA LYS A 123 8.55 -5.64 -18.09
C LYS A 123 7.68 -4.65 -17.31
N TRP A 124 8.13 -4.20 -16.13
CA TRP A 124 7.38 -3.22 -15.34
C TRP A 124 7.27 -1.85 -16.04
N CYS A 125 8.34 -1.39 -16.71
CA CYS A 125 8.32 -0.17 -17.53
C CYS A 125 7.32 -0.26 -18.67
N ASN A 126 7.26 -1.43 -19.33
CA ASN A 126 6.33 -1.70 -20.44
C ASN A 126 4.87 -1.68 -20.06
N GLU A 127 4.53 -1.64 -18.77
CA GLU A 127 3.13 -1.64 -18.35
C GLU A 127 2.57 -0.23 -18.21
N ILE A 128 3.41 0.81 -18.28
CA ILE A 128 3.03 2.19 -17.95
C ILE A 128 1.91 2.74 -18.84
N HIS A 129 1.83 2.29 -20.10
CA HIS A 129 0.80 2.77 -21.04
C HIS A 129 -0.61 2.41 -20.59
N TYR A 130 -0.78 1.33 -19.83
CA TYR A 130 -2.07 0.94 -19.25
C TYR A 130 -2.55 1.92 -18.17
N LEU A 131 -1.70 2.82 -17.66
CA LEU A 131 -2.09 3.79 -16.65
C LEU A 131 -3.21 4.72 -17.15
N SER A 132 -3.27 5.05 -18.45
CA SER A 132 -4.34 5.89 -19.00
C SER A 132 -5.67 5.16 -19.14
N GLU A 133 -5.68 3.84 -19.03
CA GLU A 133 -6.90 3.05 -19.09
C GLU A 133 -7.56 2.92 -17.70
N ILE A 134 -6.88 3.36 -16.64
CA ILE A 134 -7.42 3.38 -15.29
C ILE A 134 -8.28 4.64 -15.10
N ASN A 135 -9.58 4.44 -14.98
CA ASN A 135 -10.55 5.50 -14.71
C ASN A 135 -11.01 5.41 -13.26
N ILE A 136 -10.78 6.48 -12.48
CA ILE A 136 -11.18 6.56 -11.08
C ILE A 136 -12.38 7.51 -10.99
N PRO A 137 -13.56 7.02 -10.58
CA PRO A 137 -14.70 7.89 -10.33
C PRO A 137 -14.36 8.94 -9.28
N ARG A 138 -14.60 10.22 -9.60
CA ARG A 138 -14.36 11.33 -8.65
C ARG A 138 -15.32 11.29 -7.45
N TYR A 139 -16.51 10.74 -7.66
CA TYR A 139 -17.55 10.61 -6.63
C TYR A 139 -17.79 9.15 -6.31
N TYR A 140 -17.85 8.82 -5.03
CA TYR A 140 -18.30 7.49 -4.60
C TYR A 140 -19.79 7.24 -4.90
N PHE A 141 -20.56 8.32 -5.06
CA PHE A 141 -22.02 8.29 -5.07
C PHE A 141 -22.63 8.77 -6.39
N GLN A 142 -22.19 8.21 -7.52
CA GLN A 142 -22.67 8.65 -8.83
C GLN A 142 -24.22 8.57 -8.89
N ASN A 143 -24.87 9.73 -8.97
CA ASN A 143 -26.34 9.93 -9.00
C ASN A 143 -27.15 9.54 -7.74
N SER A 144 -26.52 9.20 -6.61
CA SER A 144 -27.22 8.81 -5.38
C SER A 144 -26.78 9.71 -4.22
N LEU A 145 -27.64 10.60 -3.73
CA LEU A 145 -27.28 11.42 -2.57
C LEU A 145 -27.10 10.54 -1.32
N PRO A 146 -26.16 10.86 -0.41
CA PRO A 146 -26.03 10.20 0.89
C PRO A 146 -27.33 10.19 1.71
N SER A 147 -28.25 11.11 1.44
CA SER A 147 -29.60 11.14 2.03
C SER A 147 -30.44 9.89 1.73
N ASN A 148 -30.10 9.15 0.66
CA ASN A 148 -30.77 7.92 0.28
C ASN A 148 -30.05 6.66 0.82
N ALA A 149 -28.98 6.84 1.60
CA ALA A 149 -28.25 5.72 2.19
C ALA A 149 -28.89 5.28 3.51
N THR A 150 -29.21 4.00 3.63
CA THR A 150 -29.66 3.38 4.88
C THR A 150 -28.47 3.04 5.78
N THR A 151 -27.37 2.57 5.20
CA THR A 151 -26.14 2.26 5.93
C THR A 151 -24.89 2.66 5.14
N ILE A 152 -23.87 3.11 5.86
CA ILE A 152 -22.54 3.42 5.29
C ILE A 152 -21.50 2.64 6.09
N GLN A 153 -20.70 1.83 5.40
CA GLN A 153 -19.74 0.90 5.98
C GLN A 153 -18.35 1.17 5.40
N LEU A 154 -17.32 1.18 6.24
CA LEU A 154 -15.92 1.30 5.85
C LEU A 154 -15.19 -0.01 6.18
N HIS A 155 -14.85 -0.77 5.14
CA HIS A 155 -14.19 -2.07 5.24
C HIS A 155 -12.70 -1.94 4.94
N CYS A 156 -11.84 -2.33 5.86
CA CYS A 156 -10.40 -2.41 5.60
C CYS A 156 -9.90 -3.86 5.62
N PHE A 157 -9.37 -4.30 4.50
CA PHE A 157 -8.70 -5.58 4.35
C PHE A 157 -7.20 -5.39 4.51
N SER A 158 -6.53 -6.41 5.03
CA SER A 158 -5.08 -6.39 5.14
C SER A 158 -4.52 -7.76 4.83
N ASP A 159 -3.39 -7.79 4.11
CA ASP A 159 -2.61 -9.00 3.83
C ASP A 159 -1.09 -8.76 3.90
N ALA A 160 -0.32 -9.80 4.23
CA ALA A 160 1.13 -9.75 4.41
C ALA A 160 1.79 -10.96 3.75
N SER A 161 2.82 -10.68 2.96
CA SER A 161 3.73 -11.66 2.39
C SER A 161 5.14 -11.46 2.93
N LYS A 162 6.06 -12.36 2.56
CA LYS A 162 7.50 -12.20 2.87
C LYS A 162 8.12 -10.97 2.20
N LYS A 163 7.53 -10.45 1.12
CA LYS A 163 8.09 -9.34 0.34
C LYS A 163 7.46 -8.00 0.71
N ALA A 164 6.17 -7.97 0.97
CA ALA A 164 5.44 -6.75 1.28
C ALA A 164 4.18 -7.05 2.08
N TYR A 165 3.65 -6.04 2.74
CA TYR A 165 2.37 -6.10 3.41
C TYR A 165 1.57 -4.84 3.10
N GLY A 166 0.25 -4.94 3.14
CA GLY A 166 -0.59 -3.81 2.80
C GLY A 166 -2.01 -3.93 3.30
N THR A 167 -2.72 -2.83 3.10
CA THR A 167 -4.14 -2.69 3.43
C THR A 167 -4.85 -1.94 2.33
N VAL A 168 -6.13 -2.26 2.12
CA VAL A 168 -7.02 -1.58 1.19
C VAL A 168 -8.37 -1.35 1.85
N ALA A 169 -8.93 -0.17 1.63
CA ALA A 169 -10.17 0.29 2.22
C ALA A 169 -11.27 0.46 1.15
N TYR A 170 -12.48 0.01 1.47
CA TYR A 170 -13.67 0.14 0.65
C TYR A 170 -14.79 0.83 1.42
N LEU A 171 -15.47 1.75 0.75
CA LEU A 171 -16.71 2.33 1.22
C LEU A 171 -17.85 1.52 0.61
N CYS A 172 -18.67 0.91 1.46
CA CYS A 172 -19.86 0.17 1.08
C CYS A 172 -21.09 0.94 1.57
N ILE A 173 -22.08 1.08 0.71
CA ILE A 173 -23.29 1.87 0.98
C ILE A 173 -24.50 1.06 0.56
N GLU A 174 -25.46 0.93 1.44
CA GLU A 174 -26.79 0.40 1.14
C GLU A 174 -27.74 1.57 0.90
N LEU A 175 -28.43 1.54 -0.24
CA LEU A 175 -29.43 2.54 -0.62
C LEU A 175 -30.84 2.10 -0.20
N ASN A 176 -31.78 3.04 -0.17
CA ASN A 176 -33.19 2.79 0.21
C ASN A 176 -33.89 1.74 -0.67
N ASP A 177 -33.46 1.55 -1.90
CA ASP A 177 -33.97 0.51 -2.82
C ASP A 177 -33.35 -0.88 -2.57
N GLY A 178 -32.47 -1.00 -1.57
CA GLY A 178 -31.74 -2.21 -1.23
C GLY A 178 -30.50 -2.47 -2.09
N ASN A 179 -30.17 -1.57 -3.03
CA ASN A 179 -28.95 -1.68 -3.82
C ASN A 179 -27.72 -1.37 -2.95
N ILE A 180 -26.68 -2.20 -3.07
CA ILE A 180 -25.44 -2.06 -2.29
C ILE A 180 -24.27 -1.81 -3.23
N ILE A 181 -23.62 -0.67 -3.04
CA ILE A 181 -22.49 -0.23 -3.86
C ILE A 181 -21.22 -0.28 -3.02
N SER A 182 -20.15 -0.85 -3.59
CA SER A 182 -18.82 -0.87 -2.97
C SER A 182 -17.80 -0.18 -3.88
N SER A 183 -17.01 0.72 -3.29
CA SER A 183 -16.00 1.51 -4.00
C SER A 183 -14.69 1.58 -3.23
N PHE A 184 -13.57 1.43 -3.94
CA PHE A 184 -12.22 1.67 -3.42
C PHE A 184 -12.11 3.09 -2.85
N VAL A 185 -11.50 3.23 -1.66
CA VAL A 185 -11.25 4.53 -1.02
C VAL A 185 -9.78 4.87 -1.03
N ALA A 186 -8.95 3.99 -0.45
CA ALA A 186 -7.52 4.17 -0.35
C ALA A 186 -6.83 2.83 -0.07
N SER A 187 -5.55 2.75 -0.38
CA SER A 187 -4.70 1.63 0.01
C SER A 187 -3.35 2.11 0.53
N LYS A 188 -2.69 1.25 1.29
CA LYS A 188 -1.32 1.50 1.74
C LYS A 188 -0.54 0.20 1.74
N GLY A 189 0.52 0.16 0.93
CA GLY A 189 1.49 -0.94 0.88
C GLY A 189 2.82 -0.50 1.45
N ARG A 190 3.56 -1.45 2.04
CA ARG A 190 4.93 -1.28 2.54
C ARG A 190 5.75 -2.51 2.20
N VAL A 191 7.03 -2.31 1.90
CA VAL A 191 7.95 -3.43 1.73
C VAL A 191 8.22 -4.06 3.10
N ALA A 192 8.33 -5.39 3.13
CA ALA A 192 8.70 -6.09 4.34
C ALA A 192 10.12 -5.67 4.76
N PRO A 193 10.39 -5.47 6.06
CA PRO A 193 11.73 -5.10 6.51
C PRO A 193 12.76 -6.17 6.15
N LEU A 194 13.99 -5.75 5.82
CA LEU A 194 15.12 -6.66 5.59
C LEU A 194 15.43 -7.49 6.83
N LYS A 195 15.38 -6.85 8.01
CA LYS A 195 15.43 -7.55 9.28
C LYS A 195 14.25 -8.51 9.38
N THR A 196 14.54 -9.80 9.29
CA THR A 196 13.52 -10.83 9.16
C THR A 196 12.57 -10.81 10.36
N LEU A 197 11.33 -10.42 10.10
CA LEU A 197 10.22 -10.59 11.01
C LEU A 197 9.53 -11.93 10.71
N SER A 198 8.97 -12.56 11.73
CA SER A 198 8.10 -13.71 11.51
C SER A 198 6.82 -13.28 10.78
N ILE A 199 6.22 -14.19 10.01
CA ILE A 199 4.96 -13.95 9.31
C ILE A 199 3.87 -13.39 10.24
N PRO A 200 3.64 -13.93 11.46
CA PRO A 200 2.67 -13.36 12.39
C PRO A 200 2.94 -11.90 12.78
N ARG A 201 4.21 -11.48 12.85
CA ARG A 201 4.56 -10.07 13.14
C ARG A 201 4.28 -9.17 11.95
N LEU A 202 4.47 -9.64 10.72
CA LEU A 202 4.08 -8.90 9.51
C LEU A 202 2.56 -8.79 9.39
N GLU A 203 1.83 -9.87 9.70
CA GLU A 203 0.37 -9.89 9.76
C GLU A 203 -0.18 -8.93 10.83
N LEU A 204 0.49 -8.80 11.98
CA LEU A 204 0.12 -7.81 12.98
C LEU A 204 0.43 -6.37 12.53
N MET A 205 1.55 -6.16 11.81
CA MET A 205 1.94 -4.84 11.28
C MET A 205 0.95 -4.31 10.23
N ARG A 206 0.45 -5.18 9.35
CA ARG A 206 -0.61 -4.81 8.40
C ARG A 206 -1.93 -4.51 9.10
N ALA A 207 -2.27 -5.24 10.17
CA ALA A 207 -3.49 -5.00 10.93
C ALA A 207 -3.43 -3.62 11.60
N LEU A 208 -2.29 -3.25 12.19
CA LEU A 208 -2.05 -1.91 12.69
C LEU A 208 -2.16 -0.84 11.59
N SER A 209 -1.62 -1.13 10.40
CA SER A 209 -1.73 -0.21 9.26
C SER A 209 -3.19 -0.03 8.82
N SER A 210 -3.98 -1.10 8.83
CA SER A 210 -5.42 -1.09 8.57
C SER A 210 -6.18 -0.23 9.59
N SER A 211 -5.93 -0.39 10.90
CA SER A 211 -6.52 0.47 11.94
C SER A 211 -6.24 1.95 11.71
N ARG A 212 -4.98 2.30 11.44
CA ARG A 212 -4.56 3.70 11.20
C ARG A 212 -5.16 4.27 9.92
N LEU A 213 -5.19 3.49 8.83
CA LEU A 213 -5.77 3.94 7.56
C LEU A 213 -7.27 4.18 7.71
N ASN A 214 -7.99 3.24 8.32
CA ASN A 214 -9.41 3.34 8.56
C ASN A 214 -9.74 4.58 9.41
N ASP A 215 -8.95 4.85 10.46
CA ASP A 215 -9.16 6.01 11.34
C ASP A 215 -9.00 7.34 10.61
N LYS A 216 -7.96 7.44 9.78
CA LYS A 216 -7.74 8.62 8.92
C LYS A 216 -8.87 8.81 7.91
N ILE A 217 -9.31 7.74 7.26
CA ILE A 217 -10.41 7.79 6.28
C ILE A 217 -11.71 8.20 6.98
N ALA A 218 -12.07 7.56 8.09
CA ALA A 218 -13.30 7.87 8.82
C ALA A 218 -13.32 9.33 9.28
N THR A 219 -12.18 9.83 9.77
CA THR A 219 -12.03 11.25 10.14
C THR A 219 -12.17 12.18 8.93
N ALA A 220 -11.55 11.83 7.79
CA ALA A 220 -11.56 12.66 6.59
C ALA A 220 -12.91 12.66 5.85
N LEU A 221 -13.64 11.54 5.87
CA LEU A 221 -14.97 11.45 5.26
C LEU A 221 -16.01 12.27 6.02
N ALA A 222 -15.82 12.47 7.33
CA ALA A 222 -16.79 13.15 8.21
C ALA A 222 -18.23 12.59 8.08
N LEU A 223 -18.35 11.28 7.84
CA LEU A 223 -19.61 10.53 7.75
C LEU A 223 -19.72 9.53 8.91
N PRO A 224 -20.94 9.22 9.38
CA PRO A 224 -21.17 8.21 10.42
C PRO A 224 -21.01 6.79 9.85
N VAL A 225 -19.76 6.40 9.57
CA VAL A 225 -19.45 5.09 8.97
C VAL A 225 -19.34 3.98 10.02
N SER A 226 -19.93 2.83 9.73
CA SER A 226 -19.69 1.59 10.48
C SER A 226 -18.35 0.99 10.03
N ARG A 227 -17.41 0.81 10.97
CA ARG A 227 -16.04 0.38 10.66
C ARG A 227 -15.89 -1.14 10.78
N PHE A 228 -15.29 -1.79 9.78
CA PHE A 228 -15.02 -3.23 9.74
C PHE A 228 -13.58 -3.52 9.33
N TYR A 229 -12.97 -4.53 9.94
CA TYR A 229 -11.58 -4.93 9.71
C TYR A 229 -11.46 -6.41 9.39
N TRP A 230 -10.67 -6.73 8.37
CA TRP A 230 -10.55 -8.08 7.83
C TRP A 230 -9.08 -8.53 7.80
N THR A 231 -8.85 -9.75 8.30
CA THR A 231 -7.55 -10.41 8.32
C THR A 231 -7.70 -11.88 7.98
N ASP A 232 -6.75 -12.43 7.23
CA ASP A 232 -6.65 -13.87 6.95
C ASP A 232 -5.71 -14.62 7.90
N SER A 233 -5.20 -13.92 8.91
CA SER A 233 -4.34 -14.48 9.96
C SER A 233 -5.16 -14.74 11.20
N SER A 234 -5.36 -16.03 11.51
CA SER A 234 -6.03 -16.46 12.75
C SER A 234 -5.24 -16.00 13.99
N ILE A 235 -3.91 -16.08 13.94
CA ILE A 235 -3.03 -15.62 15.03
C ILE A 235 -3.25 -14.13 15.29
N THR A 236 -3.24 -13.30 14.25
CA THR A 236 -3.47 -11.85 14.37
C THR A 236 -4.88 -11.56 14.88
N TYR A 237 -5.88 -12.28 14.37
CA TYR A 237 -7.27 -12.17 14.83
C TYR A 237 -7.40 -12.44 16.33
N TYR A 238 -6.82 -13.54 16.83
CA TYR A 238 -6.86 -13.87 18.26
C TYR A 238 -6.04 -12.91 19.12
N TRP A 239 -4.88 -12.45 18.65
CA TRP A 239 -4.08 -11.44 19.33
C TRP A 239 -4.85 -10.13 19.52
N ILE A 240 -5.55 -9.67 18.49
CA ILE A 240 -6.33 -8.42 18.55
C ILE A 240 -7.50 -8.53 19.52
N LYS A 241 -8.16 -9.70 19.61
CA LYS A 241 -9.27 -9.94 20.53
C LYS A 241 -8.84 -10.26 21.97
N GLY A 242 -7.57 -10.61 22.17
CA GLY A 242 -7.01 -10.96 23.48
C GLY A 242 -6.52 -9.77 24.30
N ASP A 243 -6.03 -10.07 25.50
CA ASP A 243 -5.35 -9.10 26.37
C ASP A 243 -3.90 -8.88 25.91
N PHE A 244 -3.59 -7.64 25.50
CA PHE A 244 -2.25 -7.28 25.03
C PHE A 244 -1.16 -7.44 26.08
N ASN A 245 -1.48 -7.44 27.38
CA ASN A 245 -0.47 -7.55 28.45
C ASN A 245 0.20 -8.93 28.49
N ARG A 246 -0.43 -9.94 27.90
CA ARG A 246 0.10 -11.32 27.83
C ARG A 246 1.21 -11.50 26.79
N HIS A 247 1.51 -10.47 25.99
CA HIS A 247 2.45 -10.55 24.88
C HIS A 247 3.75 -9.77 25.14
N LYS A 248 4.83 -10.19 24.45
CA LYS A 248 6.10 -9.47 24.44
C LYS A 248 5.94 -8.07 23.83
N VAL A 249 6.80 -7.14 24.22
CA VAL A 249 6.76 -5.69 23.92
C VAL A 249 6.36 -5.36 22.47
N PHE A 250 6.99 -6.00 21.47
CA PHE A 250 6.67 -5.75 20.05
C PHE A 250 5.19 -5.97 19.73
N VAL A 251 4.65 -7.12 20.13
CA VAL A 251 3.27 -7.54 19.86
C VAL A 251 2.31 -6.74 20.75
N LYS A 252 2.63 -6.63 22.05
CA LYS A 252 1.87 -5.86 23.04
C LYS A 252 1.59 -4.43 22.59
N ASN A 253 2.63 -3.69 22.18
CA ASN A 253 2.48 -2.28 21.82
C ASN A 253 1.59 -2.10 20.58
N ARG A 254 1.67 -3.01 19.62
CA ARG A 254 0.87 -2.96 18.38
C ARG A 254 -0.58 -3.33 18.63
N ILE A 255 -0.85 -4.36 19.44
CA ILE A 255 -2.21 -4.71 19.85
C ILE A 255 -2.82 -3.56 20.65
N LYS A 256 -2.09 -2.99 21.62
CA LYS A 256 -2.57 -1.85 22.42
C LYS A 256 -2.99 -0.67 21.53
N GLU A 257 -2.23 -0.38 20.48
CA GLU A 257 -2.59 0.68 19.54
C GLU A 257 -3.78 0.30 18.64
N ILE A 258 -3.83 -0.94 18.13
CA ILE A 258 -4.98 -1.45 17.36
C ILE A 258 -6.26 -1.32 18.19
N GLN A 259 -6.25 -1.75 19.44
CA GLN A 259 -7.40 -1.69 20.34
C GLN A 259 -7.79 -0.26 20.73
N LYS A 260 -6.84 0.68 20.69
CA LYS A 260 -7.13 2.12 20.85
C LYS A 260 -7.82 2.71 19.62
N LEU A 261 -7.44 2.28 18.42
CA LEU A 261 -7.93 2.81 17.14
C LEU A 261 -9.17 2.07 16.60
N SER A 262 -9.45 0.87 17.11
CA SER A 262 -10.51 0.01 16.61
C SER A 262 -11.07 -0.89 17.71
N ASP A 263 -12.38 -1.12 17.68
CA ASP A 263 -13.04 -2.10 18.55
C ASP A 263 -12.66 -3.53 18.12
N PRO A 264 -12.07 -4.36 19.01
CA PRO A 264 -11.77 -5.76 18.73
C PRO A 264 -12.96 -6.57 18.20
N LYS A 265 -14.20 -6.23 18.56
CA LYS A 265 -15.41 -6.93 18.09
C LYS A 265 -15.67 -6.70 16.59
N LYS A 266 -15.12 -5.64 16.00
CA LYS A 266 -15.24 -5.28 14.58
C LYS A 266 -14.15 -5.93 13.71
N TRP A 267 -13.27 -6.74 14.31
CA TRP A 267 -12.31 -7.56 13.59
C TRP A 267 -12.92 -8.91 13.23
N HIS A 268 -12.76 -9.27 11.96
CA HIS A 268 -13.30 -10.48 11.35
C HIS A 268 -12.21 -11.22 10.58
N TYR A 269 -12.40 -12.54 10.47
CA TYR A 269 -11.56 -13.38 9.64
C TYR A 269 -12.08 -13.39 8.20
N CYS A 270 -11.18 -13.28 7.22
CA CYS A 270 -11.49 -13.44 5.80
C CYS A 270 -10.44 -14.38 5.20
N LYS A 271 -10.83 -15.41 4.46
CA LYS A 271 -9.87 -16.33 3.86
C LYS A 271 -8.99 -15.61 2.83
N GLY A 272 -7.69 -15.90 2.82
CA GLY A 272 -6.72 -15.19 2.00
C GLY A 272 -7.06 -15.10 0.50
N LYS A 273 -7.70 -16.13 -0.07
CA LYS A 273 -8.14 -16.12 -1.50
C LYS A 273 -9.20 -15.06 -1.81
N ASP A 274 -9.98 -14.64 -0.82
CA ASP A 274 -11.03 -13.63 -0.96
C ASP A 274 -10.56 -12.25 -0.51
N SER A 275 -9.30 -12.12 -0.06
CA SER A 275 -8.74 -10.87 0.44
C SER A 275 -8.22 -10.02 -0.72
N PRO A 276 -8.81 -8.84 -0.99
CA PRO A 276 -8.28 -7.93 -2.01
C PRO A 276 -6.89 -7.38 -1.64
N ALA A 277 -6.50 -7.45 -0.36
CA ALA A 277 -5.21 -6.97 0.10
C ALA A 277 -4.03 -7.85 -0.37
N ASP A 278 -4.28 -9.08 -0.81
CA ASP A 278 -3.26 -9.95 -1.43
C ASP A 278 -2.67 -9.29 -2.69
N LEU A 279 -3.47 -8.51 -3.42
CA LEU A 279 -3.04 -7.78 -4.61
C LEU A 279 -1.97 -6.73 -4.28
N ILE A 280 -2.03 -6.08 -3.12
CA ILE A 280 -1.02 -5.10 -2.70
C ILE A 280 0.16 -5.74 -1.95
N SER A 281 -0.02 -6.89 -1.30
CA SER A 281 1.07 -7.60 -0.62
C SER A 281 1.98 -8.37 -1.59
N ARG A 282 1.44 -8.80 -2.75
CA ARG A 282 2.17 -9.51 -3.81
C ARG A 282 2.51 -8.65 -5.01
N GLY A 283 1.67 -7.66 -5.29
CA GLY A 283 1.75 -6.80 -6.45
C GLY A 283 1.03 -7.37 -7.68
N LEU A 284 0.59 -6.48 -8.56
CA LEU A 284 -0.17 -6.80 -9.76
C LEU A 284 0.31 -5.96 -10.96
N PRO A 285 0.34 -6.52 -12.19
CA PRO A 285 0.55 -5.75 -13.42
C PRO A 285 -0.53 -4.71 -13.69
N LEU A 286 -0.18 -3.57 -14.30
CA LEU A 286 -1.20 -2.54 -14.64
C LEU A 286 -2.26 -3.07 -15.61
N ASN A 287 -1.86 -3.93 -16.55
CA ASN A 287 -2.79 -4.56 -17.49
C ASN A 287 -3.87 -5.40 -16.78
N ASP A 288 -3.50 -6.02 -15.67
CA ASP A 288 -4.43 -6.84 -14.88
C ASP A 288 -5.20 -5.94 -13.90
N LEU A 289 -4.54 -4.93 -13.32
CA LEU A 289 -5.11 -3.98 -12.37
C LEU A 289 -6.27 -3.17 -12.97
N LYS A 290 -6.12 -2.68 -14.21
CA LYS A 290 -7.11 -1.78 -14.84
C LYS A 290 -8.52 -2.37 -14.87
N ASN A 291 -8.65 -3.69 -15.01
CA ASN A 291 -9.92 -4.40 -15.08
C ASN A 291 -10.22 -5.26 -13.83
N ASN A 292 -9.43 -5.12 -12.76
CA ASN A 292 -9.57 -5.96 -11.57
C ASN A 292 -10.74 -5.51 -10.69
N LYS A 293 -11.92 -6.13 -10.88
CA LYS A 293 -13.13 -5.81 -10.10
C LYS A 293 -12.92 -5.96 -8.59
N THR A 294 -12.14 -6.95 -8.16
CA THR A 294 -11.82 -7.16 -6.74
C THR A 294 -11.02 -6.00 -6.16
N TRP A 295 -10.09 -5.43 -6.92
CA TRP A 295 -9.32 -4.26 -6.48
C TRP A 295 -10.19 -3.01 -6.35
N TRP A 296 -11.05 -2.74 -7.34
CA TRP A 296 -11.83 -1.50 -7.40
C TRP A 296 -13.12 -1.52 -6.58
N HIS A 297 -13.71 -2.70 -6.35
CA HIS A 297 -15.00 -2.86 -5.66
C HIS A 297 -14.95 -3.82 -4.47
N GLY A 298 -13.80 -4.43 -4.19
CA GLY A 298 -13.66 -5.43 -3.14
C GLY A 298 -14.31 -6.77 -3.53
N PRO A 299 -14.36 -7.73 -2.61
CA PRO A 299 -14.97 -9.03 -2.88
C PRO A 299 -16.48 -8.91 -3.10
N LYS A 300 -17.04 -9.79 -3.95
CA LYS A 300 -18.45 -9.74 -4.38
C LYS A 300 -19.47 -9.70 -3.23
N TRP A 301 -19.12 -10.27 -2.08
CA TRP A 301 -20.01 -10.30 -0.92
C TRP A 301 -20.14 -8.94 -0.22
N LEU A 302 -19.29 -7.95 -0.51
CA LEU A 302 -19.48 -6.59 0.00
C LEU A 302 -20.73 -5.92 -0.57
N THR A 303 -21.24 -6.37 -1.71
CA THR A 303 -22.49 -5.89 -2.29
C THR A 303 -23.69 -6.78 -1.93
N MET A 304 -23.58 -7.55 -0.85
CA MET A 304 -24.67 -8.33 -0.24
C MET A 304 -25.04 -7.71 1.10
N LYS A 305 -26.20 -8.07 1.66
CA LYS A 305 -26.59 -7.56 2.98
C LYS A 305 -25.62 -8.05 4.04
N GLN A 306 -25.40 -7.22 5.07
CA GLN A 306 -24.50 -7.58 6.16
C GLN A 306 -24.83 -8.91 6.83
N THR A 307 -26.11 -9.19 7.06
CA THR A 307 -26.57 -10.46 7.63
C THR A 307 -26.18 -11.65 6.75
N GLU A 308 -26.23 -11.50 5.43
CA GLU A 308 -25.93 -12.53 4.46
C GLU A 308 -24.43 -12.79 4.38
N TYR A 309 -23.61 -11.76 4.16
CA TYR A 309 -22.16 -11.97 4.05
C TYR A 309 -21.54 -12.38 5.37
N MET A 310 -22.03 -11.87 6.52
CA MET A 310 -21.57 -12.36 7.81
C MET A 310 -21.94 -13.84 7.98
N ALA A 311 -23.13 -14.29 7.58
CA ALA A 311 -23.48 -15.70 7.64
C ALA A 311 -22.58 -16.57 6.74
N ILE A 312 -22.23 -16.11 5.54
CA ILE A 312 -21.28 -16.81 4.65
C ILE A 312 -19.93 -16.93 5.35
N ILE A 313 -19.43 -15.84 5.92
CA ILE A 313 -18.12 -15.81 6.57
C ILE A 313 -18.13 -16.70 7.82
N PHE A 314 -19.19 -16.64 8.63
CA PHE A 314 -19.33 -17.50 9.82
C PHE A 314 -19.41 -18.99 9.45
N ARG A 315 -20.21 -19.38 8.46
CA ARG A 315 -20.38 -20.79 8.05
C ARG A 315 -19.17 -21.39 7.34
N THR A 316 -18.38 -20.56 6.68
CA THR A 316 -17.23 -21.03 5.90
C THR A 316 -15.96 -21.07 6.76
N TYR A 317 -15.90 -20.29 7.84
CA TYR A 317 -14.63 -19.97 8.52
C TYR A 317 -14.63 -20.10 10.06
N ASN A 318 -15.73 -20.54 10.69
CA ASN A 318 -15.76 -21.08 12.06
C ASN A 318 -16.40 -22.45 12.05
#